data_AF-A0A847WYH3-F1
#
_entry.id   AF-A0A847WYH3-F1
#
_cell.length_a   1.000
_cell.length_b   1.000
_cell.length_c   1.000
_cell.angle_alpha   90.00
_cell.angle_beta   90.00
_cell.angle_gamma   90.00
#
_symmetry.space_group_name_H-M   'P 1'
#
loop_
_entity.id
_entity.type
_entity.pdbx_description
1 polymer ?
#
loop_
_entity_poly.entity_id
_entity_poly.type
_entity_poly.pdbx_seq_one_letter_code
_entity_poly.pdbx_strand_id
1 'polypeptide(L)'
;MFSRFTPNVLLSGAVALSVILAAVMLGLAMDQRWLGLKLEAQPRLAIPVSFEGLWIDAIEHDSPAAGQPGAGIPASVASLVSIGGPDGSRIQLTPQDLMEEPDALETYAGMRAFFARQDEIAALLRSIGGVELGVAFLGEIQTYSVSPKRQRPVTSLPPSFWMQIGVGLAGFWIGAWIWALRRGEWATRFLLLAGVGLMISAFPAAVYSTRELALPGGLFRVLSTFNHIGALTFGVGMIGLFLVYPRKLVSPRWLALPAIVLGAWQVVDILQLAEGPDLGFHLAVVLAMLAIVVLVAIQFRVTRGHPRDRAALAWLGLAVIVGAGAFVTTVIAPHALGIGAFVSQGEAFLF
;
A
#
# COMPACT_ATOMS: atom_id res chain seq x y z
N MET A 1 29.43 -8.85 28.67
CA MET A 1 28.62 -7.94 29.51
C MET A 1 27.92 -6.95 28.57
N PHE A 2 26.76 -7.32 28.02
CA PHE A 2 26.03 -6.42 27.12
C PHE A 2 25.27 -5.38 27.94
N SER A 3 25.65 -4.11 27.79
CA SER A 3 24.89 -2.97 28.30
C SER A 3 23.41 -3.14 27.93
N ARG A 4 22.54 -3.34 28.92
CA ARG A 4 21.09 -3.36 28.69
C ARG A 4 20.67 -1.91 28.48
N PHE A 5 20.56 -1.48 27.22
CA PHE A 5 20.02 -0.15 26.87
C PHE A 5 18.71 0.10 27.63
N THR A 6 18.53 1.31 28.17
CA THR A 6 17.29 1.68 28.85
C THR A 6 16.11 1.67 27.86
N PRO A 7 14.86 1.47 28.32
CA PRO A 7 13.66 1.50 27.45
C PRO A 7 13.59 2.77 26.59
N ASN A 8 13.94 3.92 27.17
CA ASN A 8 13.92 5.20 26.46
C ASN A 8 14.89 5.23 25.28
N VAL A 9 16.12 4.73 25.44
CA VAL A 9 17.11 4.69 24.34
C VAL A 9 16.61 3.83 23.18
N LEU A 10 16.01 2.67 23.47
CA LEU A 10 15.46 1.82 22.41
C LEU A 10 14.27 2.45 21.71
N LEU A 11 13.35 3.06 22.46
CA LEU A 11 12.19 3.73 21.88
C LEU A 11 12.63 4.94 21.03
N SER A 12 13.55 5.76 21.51
CA SER A 12 14.12 6.87 20.75
C SER A 12 14.82 6.39 19.47
N GLY A 13 15.57 5.30 19.53
CA GLY A 13 16.21 4.70 18.36
C GLY A 13 15.18 4.18 17.34
N ALA A 14 14.13 3.51 17.82
CA ALA A 14 13.03 3.04 16.98
C ALA A 14 12.30 4.21 16.31
N VAL A 15 11.93 5.24 17.07
CA VAL A 15 11.28 6.45 16.54
C VAL A 15 12.17 7.12 15.49
N ALA A 16 13.45 7.37 15.80
CA ALA A 16 14.39 7.98 14.85
C ALA A 16 14.49 7.18 13.54
N LEU A 17 14.64 5.86 13.62
CA LEU A 17 14.67 4.99 12.44
C LEU A 17 13.38 5.09 11.62
N SER A 18 12.22 5.00 12.28
CA SER A 18 10.93 5.06 11.59
C SER A 18 10.66 6.40 10.92
N VAL A 19 11.09 7.51 11.53
CA VAL A 19 10.99 8.86 10.95
C VAL A 19 11.93 9.02 9.76
N ILE A 20 13.15 8.46 9.83
CA ILE A 20 14.08 8.44 8.68
C ILE A 20 13.45 7.67 7.52
N LEU A 21 12.87 6.49 7.78
CA LEU A 21 12.20 5.70 6.75
C LEU A 21 10.98 6.43 6.15
N ALA A 22 10.17 7.09 6.99
CA ALA A 22 9.06 7.91 6.52
C ALA A 22 9.55 9.10 5.66
N ALA A 23 10.66 9.74 6.02
CA ALA A 23 11.27 10.80 5.24
C ALA A 23 11.83 10.29 3.89
N VAL A 24 12.37 9.06 3.84
CA VAL A 24 12.76 8.41 2.58
C VAL A 24 11.53 8.17 1.70
N MET A 25 10.43 7.64 2.25
CA MET A 25 9.19 7.45 1.49
C MET A 25 8.62 8.77 0.98
N LEU A 26 8.64 9.82 1.81
CA LEU A 26 8.25 11.17 1.40
C LEU A 26 9.12 11.68 0.25
N GLY A 27 10.44 11.49 0.34
CA GLY A 27 11.37 11.82 -0.74
C GLY A 27 11.06 11.07 -2.04
N LEU A 28 10.79 9.77 -1.96
CA LEU A 28 10.41 8.95 -3.12
C LEU A 28 9.06 9.36 -3.73
N ALA A 29 8.08 9.73 -2.89
CA ALA A 29 6.80 10.23 -3.35
C ALA A 29 6.95 11.59 -4.04
N MET A 30 7.84 12.46 -3.52
CA MET A 30 8.10 13.78 -4.09
C MET A 30 8.97 13.75 -5.36
N ASP A 31 9.87 12.76 -5.51
CA ASP A 31 10.75 12.58 -6.67
C ASP A 31 10.03 11.93 -7.88
N GLN A 32 8.78 12.33 -8.09
CA GLN A 32 7.97 11.95 -9.23
C GLN A 32 7.78 13.15 -10.14
N ARG A 33 7.73 12.90 -11.46
CA ARG A 33 7.42 13.93 -12.44
C ARG A 33 5.97 14.35 -12.28
N TRP A 34 5.75 15.65 -12.19
CA TRP A 34 4.48 16.19 -11.74
C TRP A 34 3.83 17.06 -12.81
N LEU A 35 2.62 16.70 -13.23
CA LEU A 35 1.78 17.50 -14.14
C LEU A 35 0.84 18.42 -13.35
N GLY A 36 0.37 17.94 -12.18
CA GLY A 36 -0.63 18.58 -11.34
C GLY A 36 -2.07 18.26 -11.70
N LEU A 37 -2.31 17.10 -12.31
CA LEU A 37 -3.62 16.55 -12.56
C LEU A 37 -4.05 15.67 -11.38
N LYS A 38 -5.32 15.78 -10.98
CA LYS A 38 -6.00 14.78 -10.16
C LYS A 38 -6.76 13.87 -11.09
N LEU A 39 -6.24 12.67 -11.29
CA LEU A 39 -6.77 11.71 -12.24
C LEU A 39 -7.54 10.62 -11.51
N GLU A 40 -8.65 10.19 -12.12
CA GLU A 40 -9.45 9.07 -11.64
C GLU A 40 -9.72 8.09 -12.78
N ALA A 41 -9.87 6.81 -12.44
CA ALA A 41 -10.15 5.77 -13.44
C ALA A 41 -11.52 5.98 -14.11
N GLN A 42 -12.48 6.57 -13.41
CA GLN A 42 -13.85 6.85 -13.85
C GLN A 42 -14.39 8.10 -13.15
N PRO A 43 -15.37 8.82 -13.73
CA PRO A 43 -16.02 9.94 -13.05
C PRO A 43 -16.85 9.47 -11.84
N ARG A 44 -16.77 10.20 -10.72
CA ARG A 44 -17.53 9.88 -9.48
C ARG A 44 -19.04 9.99 -9.63
N LEU A 45 -19.50 10.86 -10.52
CA LEU A 45 -20.90 11.06 -10.83
C LEU A 45 -21.20 10.41 -12.19
N ALA A 46 -22.37 9.80 -12.31
CA ALA A 46 -22.83 9.27 -13.60
C ALA A 46 -23.03 10.44 -14.57
N ILE A 47 -22.07 10.64 -15.47
CA ILE A 47 -22.14 11.65 -16.52
C ILE A 47 -22.66 10.95 -17.78
N PRO A 48 -23.73 11.45 -18.43
CA PRO A 48 -24.32 10.85 -19.62
C PRO A 48 -23.49 11.12 -20.89
N VAL A 49 -22.16 11.03 -20.79
CA VAL A 49 -21.21 11.25 -21.87
C VAL A 49 -20.23 10.08 -21.87
N SER A 50 -19.99 9.50 -23.04
CA SER A 50 -18.96 8.46 -23.20
C SER A 50 -17.59 9.03 -22.87
N PHE A 51 -16.89 8.41 -21.92
CA PHE A 51 -15.51 8.78 -21.56
C PHE A 51 -14.55 7.68 -22.00
N GLU A 52 -13.35 8.08 -22.42
CA GLU A 52 -12.22 7.22 -22.72
C GLU A 52 -11.00 7.72 -21.95
N GLY A 53 -10.04 6.84 -21.65
CA GLY A 53 -8.83 7.21 -20.91
C GLY A 53 -9.06 7.44 -19.42
N LEU A 54 -8.45 8.50 -18.88
CA LEU A 54 -8.44 8.83 -17.45
C LEU A 54 -9.23 10.11 -17.19
N TRP A 55 -10.15 10.08 -16.24
CA TRP A 55 -10.95 11.25 -15.88
C TRP A 55 -10.07 12.32 -15.21
N ILE A 56 -10.20 13.58 -15.64
CA ILE A 56 -9.52 14.71 -14.99
C ILE A 56 -10.48 15.30 -13.95
N ASP A 57 -10.38 14.86 -12.70
CA ASP A 57 -11.24 15.34 -11.61
C ASP A 57 -10.97 16.82 -11.31
N ALA A 58 -9.70 17.17 -11.18
CA ALA A 58 -9.26 18.53 -10.86
C ALA A 58 -7.82 18.78 -11.32
N ILE A 59 -7.41 20.06 -11.28
CA ILE A 59 -6.05 20.49 -11.58
C ILE A 59 -5.54 21.29 -10.38
N GLU A 60 -4.35 20.97 -9.91
CA GLU A 60 -3.72 21.66 -8.79
C GLU A 60 -3.29 23.09 -9.16
N HIS A 61 -3.45 24.00 -8.21
CA HIS A 61 -3.00 25.38 -8.37
C HIS A 61 -1.47 25.43 -8.50
N ASP A 62 -0.94 26.39 -9.27
CA ASP A 62 0.49 26.56 -9.55
C ASP A 62 1.18 25.31 -10.16
N SER A 63 0.42 24.46 -10.83
CA SER A 63 0.91 23.29 -11.54
C SER A 63 1.25 23.55 -13.01
N PRO A 64 2.08 22.71 -13.65
CA PRO A 64 2.30 22.75 -15.09
C PRO A 64 1.02 22.64 -15.93
N ALA A 65 0.05 21.82 -15.50
CA ALA A 65 -1.25 21.69 -16.16
C ALA A 65 -2.13 22.93 -16.00
N ALA A 66 -2.04 23.65 -14.86
CA ALA A 66 -2.75 24.91 -14.66
C ALA A 66 -2.17 26.07 -15.50
N GLY A 67 -0.88 25.99 -15.87
CA GLY A 67 -0.17 27.02 -16.63
C GLY A 67 -0.46 27.03 -18.15
N GLN A 68 -1.46 26.27 -18.61
CA GLN A 68 -1.79 26.21 -20.03
C GLN A 68 -2.44 27.52 -20.53
N PRO A 69 -2.13 27.97 -21.75
CA PRO A 69 -2.67 29.22 -22.29
C PRO A 69 -4.18 29.12 -22.61
N GLY A 70 -4.82 30.26 -22.82
CA GLY A 70 -6.23 30.34 -23.21
C GLY A 70 -7.18 29.89 -22.10
N ALA A 71 -8.16 29.05 -22.44
CA ALA A 71 -9.13 28.51 -21.48
C ALA A 71 -8.54 27.41 -20.57
N GLY A 72 -7.30 26.98 -20.82
CA GLY A 72 -6.64 25.90 -20.08
C GLY A 72 -7.22 24.51 -20.39
N ILE A 73 -6.86 23.53 -19.55
CA ILE A 73 -7.37 22.16 -19.62
C ILE A 73 -8.73 22.12 -18.87
N PRO A 74 -9.81 21.64 -19.50
CA PRO A 74 -11.15 21.65 -18.91
C PRO A 74 -11.33 20.53 -17.87
N ALA A 75 -10.93 20.78 -16.63
CA ALA A 75 -11.11 19.86 -15.50
C ALA A 75 -12.59 19.56 -15.19
N SER A 76 -12.86 18.41 -14.58
CA SER A 76 -14.19 17.91 -14.18
C SER A 76 -15.19 17.68 -15.32
N VAL A 77 -14.76 17.83 -16.57
CA VAL A 77 -15.62 17.59 -17.75
C VAL A 77 -14.88 16.90 -18.90
N ALA A 78 -13.58 16.61 -18.75
CA ALA A 78 -12.73 16.04 -19.80
C ALA A 78 -11.89 14.87 -19.29
N SER A 79 -11.37 14.10 -20.25
CA SER A 79 -10.54 12.92 -19.98
C SER A 79 -9.17 13.04 -20.64
N LEU A 80 -8.13 12.66 -19.92
CA LEU A 80 -6.79 12.48 -20.45
C LEU A 80 -6.72 11.13 -21.18
N VAL A 81 -6.63 11.17 -22.50
CA VAL A 81 -6.67 9.98 -23.36
C VAL A 81 -5.29 9.53 -23.83
N SER A 82 -4.33 10.45 -23.92
CA SER A 82 -2.98 10.09 -24.35
C SER A 82 -1.90 10.99 -23.77
N ILE A 83 -0.68 10.45 -23.74
CA ILE A 83 0.55 11.19 -23.48
C ILE A 83 1.53 10.96 -24.63
N GLY A 84 2.11 12.04 -25.12
CA GLY A 84 3.07 12.04 -26.22
C GLY A 84 4.44 12.59 -25.81
N GLY A 85 5.48 12.03 -26.41
CA GLY A 85 6.85 12.52 -26.32
C GLY A 85 7.19 13.50 -27.44
N PRO A 86 8.28 14.28 -27.28
CA PRO A 86 8.76 15.23 -28.29
C PRO A 86 9.30 14.55 -29.56
N ASP A 87 9.56 13.24 -29.49
CA ASP A 87 9.95 12.38 -30.62
C ASP A 87 8.75 11.89 -31.45
N GLY A 88 7.54 12.32 -31.11
CA GLY A 88 6.29 11.89 -31.76
C GLY A 88 5.77 10.54 -31.27
N SER A 89 6.43 9.92 -30.29
CA SER A 89 5.88 8.74 -29.60
C SER A 89 4.59 9.13 -28.87
N ARG A 90 3.60 8.23 -28.85
CA ARG A 90 2.33 8.46 -28.17
C ARG A 90 1.82 7.19 -27.52
N ILE A 91 1.46 7.29 -26.25
CA ILE A 91 0.85 6.22 -25.47
C ILE A 91 -0.61 6.60 -25.22
N GLN A 92 -1.52 5.73 -25.64
CA GLN A 92 -2.92 5.81 -25.26
C GLN A 92 -3.06 5.35 -23.81
N LEU A 93 -3.74 6.15 -22.99
CA LEU A 93 -3.94 5.91 -21.58
C LEU A 93 -5.25 5.16 -21.35
N THR A 94 -5.26 4.32 -20.32
CA THR A 94 -6.37 3.45 -19.96
C THR A 94 -6.59 3.52 -18.46
N PRO A 95 -7.82 3.23 -17.96
CA PRO A 95 -8.08 3.19 -16.52
C PRO A 95 -7.11 2.33 -15.71
N GLN A 96 -6.58 1.26 -16.30
CA GLN A 96 -5.61 0.37 -15.68
C GLN A 96 -4.28 1.07 -15.34
N ASP A 97 -3.93 2.17 -16.00
CA ASP A 97 -2.69 2.92 -15.71
C ASP A 97 -2.69 3.56 -14.32
N LEU A 98 -3.86 3.82 -13.74
CA LEU A 98 -4.04 4.34 -12.38
C LEU A 98 -4.25 3.25 -11.32
N MET A 99 -4.25 1.97 -11.70
CA MET A 99 -4.44 0.86 -10.76
C MET A 99 -3.50 0.96 -9.56
N GLU A 100 -4.02 0.99 -8.34
CA GLU A 100 -3.21 1.11 -7.13
C GLU A 100 -2.32 -0.12 -6.93
N GLU A 101 -2.94 -1.30 -6.97
CA GLU A 101 -2.33 -2.59 -6.66
C GLU A 101 -1.99 -3.41 -7.91
N PRO A 102 -0.70 -3.69 -8.18
CA PRO A 102 -0.32 -4.51 -9.33
C PRO A 102 -0.74 -5.98 -9.18
N ASP A 103 -0.79 -6.50 -7.96
CA ASP A 103 -1.20 -7.85 -7.61
C ASP A 103 -2.72 -8.08 -7.77
N ALA A 104 -3.50 -7.04 -8.05
CA ALA A 104 -4.88 -7.17 -8.54
C ALA A 104 -4.98 -7.86 -9.91
N LEU A 105 -3.87 -7.97 -10.65
CA LEU A 105 -3.83 -8.64 -11.96
C LEU A 105 -3.77 -10.15 -11.80
N GLU A 106 -4.54 -10.85 -12.63
CA GLU A 106 -4.69 -12.32 -12.58
C GLU A 106 -3.36 -13.08 -12.67
N THR A 107 -2.38 -12.56 -13.41
CA THR A 107 -1.11 -13.27 -13.68
C THR A 107 0.11 -12.41 -13.41
N TYR A 108 1.20 -13.06 -13.00
CA TYR A 108 2.50 -12.41 -12.87
C TYR A 108 3.03 -11.85 -14.21
N ALA A 109 2.65 -12.45 -15.34
CA ALA A 109 2.96 -11.90 -16.66
C ALA A 109 2.27 -10.55 -16.88
N GLY A 110 0.99 -10.44 -16.49
CA GLY A 110 0.25 -9.19 -16.47
C GLY A 110 0.92 -8.14 -15.60
N MET A 111 1.36 -8.49 -14.39
CA MET A 111 2.11 -7.58 -13.51
C MET A 111 3.39 -7.06 -14.17
N ARG A 112 4.18 -7.94 -14.79
CA ARG A 112 5.42 -7.53 -15.48
C ARG A 112 5.13 -6.59 -16.65
N ALA A 113 4.06 -6.86 -17.42
CA ALA A 113 3.62 -5.98 -18.50
C ALA A 113 3.16 -4.61 -17.96
N PHE A 114 2.43 -4.60 -16.85
CA PHE A 114 2.03 -3.36 -16.18
C PHE A 114 3.24 -2.55 -15.70
N PHE A 115 4.24 -3.19 -15.07
CA PHE A 115 5.47 -2.48 -14.67
C PHE A 115 6.24 -1.93 -15.88
N ALA A 116 6.35 -2.69 -16.97
CA ALA A 116 6.98 -2.20 -18.20
C ALA A 116 6.23 -1.00 -18.78
N ARG A 117 4.90 -1.04 -18.78
CA ARG A 117 4.04 0.07 -19.21
C ARG A 117 4.20 1.31 -18.33
N GLN A 118 4.31 1.12 -17.01
CA GLN A 118 4.60 2.22 -16.08
C GLN A 118 6.00 2.83 -16.33
N ASP A 119 7.00 2.01 -16.69
CA ASP A 119 8.32 2.50 -17.11
C ASP A 119 8.26 3.33 -18.40
N GLU A 120 7.46 2.92 -19.39
CA GLU A 120 7.27 3.69 -20.63
C GLU A 120 6.66 5.07 -20.36
N ILE A 121 5.57 5.12 -19.58
CA ILE A 121 4.92 6.39 -19.22
C ILE A 121 5.85 7.26 -18.38
N ALA A 122 6.55 6.67 -17.40
CA ALA A 122 7.51 7.39 -16.57
C ALA A 122 8.71 7.93 -17.37
N ALA A 123 9.16 7.21 -18.41
CA ALA A 123 10.20 7.68 -19.31
C ALA A 123 9.73 8.88 -20.15
N LEU A 124 8.51 8.85 -20.68
CA LEU A 124 7.91 10.00 -21.38
C LEU A 124 7.79 11.22 -20.48
N LEU A 125 7.30 11.07 -19.25
CA LEU A 125 7.21 12.16 -18.29
C LEU A 125 8.58 12.78 -17.92
N ARG A 126 9.68 12.06 -18.18
CA ARG A 126 11.05 12.51 -17.94
C ARG A 126 11.72 13.08 -19.19
N SER A 127 11.04 13.09 -20.34
CA SER A 127 11.58 13.61 -21.59
C SER A 127 12.03 15.06 -21.47
N ILE A 128 13.08 15.42 -22.19
CA ILE A 128 13.54 16.80 -22.32
C ILE A 128 12.66 17.47 -23.38
N GLY A 129 12.06 18.61 -23.07
CA GLY A 129 11.16 19.33 -23.97
C GLY A 129 9.68 19.27 -23.57
N GLY A 130 9.35 18.47 -22.55
CA GLY A 130 7.98 18.31 -22.07
C GLY A 130 7.23 17.17 -22.75
N VAL A 131 5.94 17.08 -22.45
CA VAL A 131 5.02 16.06 -22.96
C VAL A 131 3.80 16.71 -23.57
N GLU A 132 3.23 16.04 -24.56
CA GLU A 132 1.94 16.41 -25.14
C GLU A 132 0.82 15.61 -24.48
N LEU A 133 -0.17 16.27 -23.93
CA LEU A 133 -1.36 15.64 -23.35
C LEU A 133 -2.50 15.71 -24.36
N GLY A 134 -2.99 14.56 -24.81
CA GLY A 134 -4.24 14.50 -25.56
C GLY A 134 -5.41 14.45 -24.58
N VAL A 135 -6.25 15.48 -24.59
CA VAL A 135 -7.40 15.62 -23.71
C VAL A 135 -8.67 15.60 -24.56
N ALA A 136 -9.57 14.67 -24.25
CA ALA A 136 -10.86 14.53 -24.91
C ALA A 136 -11.94 15.32 -24.16
N PHE A 137 -12.63 16.22 -24.87
CA PHE A 137 -13.76 16.99 -24.37
C PHE A 137 -14.81 17.14 -25.49
N LEU A 138 -16.07 16.82 -25.19
CA LEU A 138 -17.20 16.88 -26.16
C LEU A 138 -16.95 16.14 -27.49
N GLY A 139 -16.17 15.05 -27.45
CA GLY A 139 -15.83 14.26 -28.65
C GLY A 139 -14.68 14.80 -29.48
N GLU A 140 -14.08 15.93 -29.09
CA GLU A 140 -12.88 16.47 -29.71
C GLU A 140 -11.65 16.21 -28.83
N ILE A 141 -10.52 15.89 -29.45
CA ILE A 141 -9.24 15.72 -28.76
C ILE A 141 -8.39 16.96 -28.99
N GLN A 142 -8.15 17.72 -27.92
CA GLN A 142 -7.24 18.84 -27.92
C GLN A 142 -5.89 18.41 -27.33
N THR A 143 -4.80 18.93 -27.91
CA THR A 143 -3.44 18.64 -27.43
C THR A 143 -2.91 19.81 -26.61
N TYR A 144 -2.31 19.51 -25.45
CA TYR A 144 -1.72 20.48 -24.54
C TYR A 144 -0.26 20.16 -24.29
N SER A 145 0.63 21.12 -24.50
CA SER A 145 2.07 20.95 -24.24
C SER A 145 2.39 21.30 -22.79
N VAL A 146 2.78 20.31 -22.00
CA VAL A 146 3.07 20.47 -20.57
C VAL A 146 4.52 20.12 -20.30
N SER A 147 5.22 20.94 -19.52
CA SER A 147 6.57 20.60 -19.02
C SER A 147 6.45 20.07 -17.58
N PRO A 148 6.56 18.74 -17.33
CA PRO A 148 6.40 18.20 -15.98
C PRO A 148 7.46 18.76 -15.03
N LYS A 149 7.05 19.18 -13.84
CA LYS A 149 8.00 19.59 -12.79
C LYS A 149 8.79 18.36 -12.35
N ARG A 150 10.08 18.58 -12.01
CA ARG A 150 10.97 17.50 -11.57
C ARG A 150 10.50 16.84 -10.27
N GLN A 151 9.92 17.63 -9.38
CA GLN A 151 9.42 17.18 -8.08
C GLN A 151 8.02 17.75 -7.87
N ARG A 152 7.13 16.95 -7.30
CA ARG A 152 5.82 17.43 -6.83
C ARG A 152 5.95 18.11 -5.47
N PRO A 153 5.17 19.17 -5.19
CA PRO A 153 5.19 19.81 -3.88
C PRO A 153 4.57 18.89 -2.82
N VAL A 154 5.02 19.00 -1.58
CA VAL A 154 4.51 18.21 -0.44
C VAL A 154 2.99 18.39 -0.26
N THR A 155 2.46 19.58 -0.59
CA THR A 155 1.04 19.92 -0.52
C THR A 155 0.19 19.20 -1.57
N SER A 156 0.80 18.64 -2.62
CA SER A 156 0.10 17.82 -3.62
C SER A 156 -0.11 16.36 -3.19
N LEU A 157 0.47 15.94 -2.06
CA LEU A 157 0.29 14.57 -1.56
C LEU A 157 -1.13 14.39 -1.04
N PRO A 158 -1.88 13.39 -1.55
CA PRO A 158 -3.25 13.18 -1.13
C PRO A 158 -3.30 12.76 0.35
N PRO A 159 -4.45 12.95 1.03
CA PRO A 159 -4.62 12.55 2.42
C PRO A 159 -4.28 11.07 2.69
N SER A 160 -4.53 10.18 1.73
CA SER A 160 -4.22 8.74 1.83
C SER A 160 -2.72 8.44 1.98
N PHE A 161 -1.83 9.28 1.45
CA PHE A 161 -0.38 9.15 1.67
C PHE A 161 -0.06 9.31 3.16
N TRP A 162 -0.54 10.41 3.75
CA TRP A 162 -0.28 10.75 5.15
C TRP A 162 -0.93 9.78 6.12
N MET A 163 -2.12 9.28 5.75
CA MET A 163 -2.83 8.25 6.51
C MET A 163 -1.99 6.98 6.62
N GLN A 164 -1.50 6.45 5.51
CA GLN A 164 -0.67 5.23 5.49
C GLN A 164 0.65 5.40 6.26
N ILE A 165 1.34 6.54 6.10
CA ILE A 165 2.53 6.86 6.89
C ILE A 165 2.18 6.92 8.39
N GLY A 166 1.09 7.58 8.75
CA GLY A 166 0.62 7.70 10.13
C GLY A 166 0.29 6.35 10.76
N VAL A 167 -0.45 5.49 10.05
CA VAL A 167 -0.79 4.13 10.47
C VAL A 167 0.46 3.29 10.70
N GLY A 168 1.39 3.28 9.74
CA GLY A 168 2.65 2.55 9.86
C GLY A 168 3.48 3.00 11.07
N LEU A 169 3.60 4.32 11.29
CA LEU A 169 4.28 4.88 12.46
C LEU A 169 3.57 4.49 13.77
N ALA A 170 2.26 4.68 13.85
CA ALA A 170 1.49 4.39 15.07
C ALA A 170 1.59 2.92 15.47
N GLY A 171 1.36 1.99 14.52
CA GLY A 171 1.46 0.56 14.78
C GLY A 171 2.86 0.13 15.22
N PHE A 172 3.90 0.63 14.55
CA PHE A 172 5.28 0.35 14.93
C PHE A 172 5.63 0.94 16.31
N TRP A 173 5.25 2.18 16.60
CA TRP A 173 5.54 2.83 17.88
C TRP A 173 4.85 2.13 19.05
N ILE A 174 3.59 1.72 18.90
CA ILE A 174 2.87 0.95 19.93
C ILE A 174 3.61 -0.37 20.21
N GLY A 175 3.99 -1.11 19.17
CA GLY A 175 4.74 -2.36 19.29
C GLY A 175 6.12 -2.16 19.95
N ALA A 176 6.87 -1.15 19.50
CA ALA A 176 8.19 -0.80 20.03
C ALA A 176 8.14 -0.36 21.49
N TRP A 177 7.15 0.45 21.86
CA TRP A 177 6.93 0.90 23.22
C TRP A 177 6.65 -0.26 24.17
N ILE A 178 5.67 -1.11 23.83
CA ILE A 178 5.29 -2.26 24.66
C ILE A 178 6.46 -3.25 24.78
N TRP A 179 7.18 -3.51 23.69
CA TRP A 179 8.38 -4.35 23.72
C TRP A 179 9.49 -3.74 24.58
N ALA A 180 9.77 -2.44 24.47
CA ALA A 180 10.81 -1.77 25.23
C ALA A 180 10.60 -1.91 26.75
N LEU A 181 9.33 -1.92 27.20
CA LEU A 181 8.93 -2.13 28.59
C LEU A 181 9.01 -3.60 29.04
N ARG A 182 8.76 -4.56 28.15
CA ARG A 182 8.62 -6.00 28.49
C ARG A 182 9.37 -6.93 27.52
N ARG A 183 10.67 -6.70 27.32
CA ARG A 183 11.52 -7.38 26.32
C ARG A 183 11.65 -8.90 26.49
N GLY A 184 11.43 -9.39 27.70
CA GLY A 184 11.52 -10.81 28.06
C GLY A 184 10.34 -11.65 27.58
N GLU A 185 9.23 -11.01 27.20
CA GLU A 185 7.99 -11.70 26.85
C GLU A 185 7.89 -11.95 25.34
N TRP A 186 7.49 -13.16 24.95
CA TRP A 186 7.27 -13.50 23.53
C TRP A 186 6.12 -12.69 22.91
N ALA A 187 5.07 -12.43 23.69
CA ALA A 187 3.92 -11.66 23.22
C ALA A 187 4.32 -10.28 22.70
N THR A 188 5.18 -9.56 23.44
CA THR A 188 5.60 -8.20 23.05
C THR A 188 6.55 -8.19 21.87
N ARG A 189 7.35 -9.25 21.69
CA ARG A 189 8.18 -9.43 20.48
C ARG A 189 7.33 -9.63 19.24
N PHE A 190 6.27 -10.43 19.34
CA PHE A 190 5.33 -10.65 18.25
C PHE A 190 4.48 -9.41 17.95
N LEU A 191 4.10 -8.65 18.97
CA LEU A 191 3.44 -7.37 18.79
C LEU A 191 4.34 -6.34 18.08
N LEU A 192 5.63 -6.27 18.47
CA LEU A 192 6.61 -5.48 17.73
C LEU A 192 6.77 -5.96 16.29
N LEU A 193 6.86 -7.27 16.06
CA LEU A 193 6.96 -7.85 14.73
C LEU A 193 5.75 -7.48 13.86
N ALA A 194 4.54 -7.51 14.43
CA ALA A 194 3.33 -7.06 13.77
C ALA A 194 3.42 -5.56 13.40
N GLY A 195 3.82 -4.71 14.34
CA GLY A 195 4.01 -3.27 14.07
C GLY A 195 5.07 -2.98 13.00
N VAL A 196 6.17 -3.74 12.98
CA VAL A 196 7.19 -3.67 11.93
C VAL A 196 6.61 -4.09 10.58
N GLY A 197 5.88 -5.21 10.53
CA GLY A 197 5.21 -5.69 9.31
C GLY A 197 4.24 -4.65 8.76
N LEU A 198 3.40 -4.07 9.61
CA LEU A 198 2.47 -3.00 9.21
C LEU A 198 3.20 -1.79 8.65
N MET A 199 4.29 -1.34 9.27
CA MET A 199 5.09 -0.22 8.77
C MET A 199 5.74 -0.54 7.42
N ILE A 200 6.35 -1.72 7.27
CA ILE A 200 6.98 -2.18 6.02
C ILE A 200 5.93 -2.34 4.90
N SER A 201 4.67 -2.61 5.25
CA SER A 201 3.56 -2.72 4.32
C SER A 201 3.05 -1.34 3.87
N ALA A 202 2.65 -0.51 4.83
CA ALA A 202 2.00 0.77 4.59
C ALA A 202 2.92 1.83 3.96
N PHE A 203 4.21 1.83 4.30
CA PHE A 203 5.15 2.86 3.82
C PHE A 203 5.37 2.81 2.29
N PRO A 204 5.71 1.65 1.70
CA PRO A 204 5.79 1.52 0.25
C PRO A 204 4.45 1.76 -0.45
N ALA A 205 3.35 1.25 0.13
CA ALA A 205 2.00 1.44 -0.40
C ALA A 205 1.64 2.92 -0.53
N ALA A 206 1.99 3.72 0.47
CA ALA A 206 1.79 5.17 0.43
C ALA A 206 2.41 5.80 -0.82
N VAL A 207 3.58 5.35 -1.25
CA VAL A 207 4.30 5.95 -2.39
C VAL A 207 3.68 5.56 -3.72
N TYR A 208 3.44 4.27 -3.98
CA TYR A 208 2.98 3.83 -5.29
C TYR A 208 1.47 3.98 -5.48
N SER A 209 0.67 3.90 -4.42
CA SER A 209 -0.79 4.04 -4.52
C SER A 209 -1.23 5.50 -4.66
N THR A 210 -0.33 6.44 -4.36
CA THR A 210 -0.60 7.89 -4.45
C THR A 210 0.19 8.60 -5.55
N ARG A 211 0.75 7.81 -6.47
CA ARG A 211 1.38 8.32 -7.70
C ARG A 211 0.35 9.06 -8.55
N GLU A 212 0.78 10.08 -9.28
CA GLU A 212 -0.13 10.87 -10.12
C GLU A 212 -0.57 10.11 -11.37
N LEU A 213 0.40 9.63 -12.16
CA LEU A 213 0.14 8.92 -13.42
C LEU A 213 1.02 7.68 -13.56
N ALA A 214 2.32 7.82 -13.31
CA ALA A 214 3.24 6.70 -13.40
C ALA A 214 4.39 6.79 -12.39
N LEU A 215 4.89 5.61 -12.03
CA LEU A 215 6.09 5.41 -11.25
C LEU A 215 7.02 4.49 -12.05
N PRO A 216 8.36 4.65 -12.01
CA PRO A 216 9.25 3.68 -12.66
C PRO A 216 8.91 2.26 -12.21
N GLY A 217 8.65 1.38 -13.18
CA GLY A 217 8.20 0.00 -12.98
C GLY A 217 9.14 -0.79 -12.08
N GLY A 218 10.45 -0.59 -12.22
CA GLY A 218 11.45 -1.18 -11.32
C GLY A 218 11.26 -0.78 -9.85
N LEU A 219 10.99 0.51 -9.59
CA LEU A 219 10.73 1.04 -8.24
C LEU A 219 9.37 0.54 -7.73
N PHE A 220 8.34 0.60 -8.57
CA PHE A 220 7.00 0.12 -8.23
C PHE A 220 7.04 -1.35 -7.79
N ARG A 221 7.69 -2.22 -8.58
CA ARG A 221 7.87 -3.64 -8.23
C ARG A 221 8.54 -3.83 -6.87
N VAL A 222 9.61 -3.08 -6.57
CA VAL A 222 10.30 -3.16 -5.28
C VAL A 222 9.38 -2.75 -4.14
N LEU A 223 8.69 -1.63 -4.28
CA LEU A 223 7.78 -1.12 -3.25
C LEU A 223 6.60 -2.08 -3.01
N SER A 224 5.98 -2.61 -4.07
CA SER A 224 4.93 -3.65 -3.97
C SER A 224 5.45 -4.92 -3.31
N THR A 225 6.69 -5.35 -3.61
CA THR A 225 7.31 -6.51 -2.93
C THR A 225 7.48 -6.26 -1.43
N PHE A 226 7.92 -5.06 -1.03
CA PHE A 226 8.00 -4.70 0.40
C PHE A 226 6.60 -4.63 1.04
N ASN A 227 5.58 -4.21 0.29
CA ASN A 227 4.20 -4.27 0.77
C ASN A 227 3.83 -5.70 1.19
N HIS A 228 4.05 -6.67 0.29
CA HIS A 228 3.75 -8.08 0.54
C HIS A 228 4.54 -8.64 1.73
N ILE A 229 5.85 -8.35 1.79
CA ILE A 229 6.72 -8.74 2.92
C ILE A 229 6.18 -8.20 4.23
N GLY A 230 5.76 -6.94 4.25
CA GLY A 230 5.17 -6.31 5.42
C GLY A 230 3.87 -6.99 5.86
N ALA A 231 2.96 -7.24 4.91
CA ALA A 231 1.67 -7.89 5.17
C ALA A 231 1.84 -9.30 5.75
N LEU A 232 2.73 -10.12 5.18
CA LEU A 232 3.01 -11.47 5.71
C LEU A 232 3.75 -11.41 7.05
N THR A 233 4.66 -10.45 7.24
CA THR A 233 5.33 -10.23 8.53
C THR A 233 4.33 -9.83 9.62
N PHE A 234 3.33 -9.01 9.28
CA PHE A 234 2.22 -8.68 10.16
C PHE A 234 1.45 -9.96 10.55
N GLY A 235 1.11 -10.80 9.58
CA GLY A 235 0.49 -12.10 9.82
C GLY A 235 1.29 -12.99 10.78
N VAL A 236 2.61 -13.11 10.57
CA VAL A 236 3.51 -13.85 11.50
C VAL A 236 3.44 -13.27 12.91
N GLY A 237 3.50 -11.94 13.04
CA GLY A 237 3.37 -11.24 14.31
C GLY A 237 2.07 -11.57 15.02
N MET A 238 0.94 -11.47 14.34
CA MET A 238 -0.39 -11.68 14.94
C MET A 238 -0.68 -13.15 15.27
N ILE A 239 -0.32 -14.08 14.39
CA ILE A 239 -0.43 -15.52 14.66
C ILE A 239 0.46 -15.87 15.86
N GLY A 240 1.72 -15.44 15.85
CA GLY A 240 2.65 -15.65 16.94
C GLY A 240 2.17 -15.09 18.27
N LEU A 241 1.58 -13.89 18.26
CA LEU A 241 0.97 -13.26 19.43
C LEU A 241 -0.14 -14.13 20.00
N PHE A 242 -1.11 -14.57 19.20
CA PHE A 242 -2.22 -15.39 19.68
C PHE A 242 -1.85 -16.85 19.97
N LEU A 243 -0.67 -17.33 19.57
CA LEU A 243 -0.11 -18.61 20.02
C LEU A 243 0.41 -18.54 21.47
N VAL A 244 0.81 -17.36 21.96
CA VAL A 244 1.41 -17.18 23.29
C VAL A 244 0.59 -16.32 24.27
N TYR A 245 -0.33 -15.51 23.75
CA TYR A 245 -1.09 -14.52 24.51
C TYR A 245 -2.59 -14.58 24.16
N PRO A 246 -3.50 -14.46 25.15
CA PRO A 246 -3.24 -14.25 26.58
C PRO A 246 -2.63 -15.46 27.30
N ARG A 247 -2.90 -16.67 26.81
CA ARG A 247 -2.34 -17.90 27.37
C ARG A 247 -1.50 -18.64 26.33
N LYS A 248 -0.46 -19.32 26.80
CA LYS A 248 0.43 -20.11 25.95
C LYS A 248 -0.33 -21.34 25.44
N LEU A 249 -0.53 -21.41 24.13
CA LEU A 249 -1.15 -22.57 23.46
C LEU A 249 -0.10 -23.59 23.01
N VAL A 250 1.12 -23.13 22.70
CA VAL A 250 2.19 -23.96 22.16
C VAL A 250 3.52 -23.75 22.89
N SER A 251 4.40 -24.75 22.82
CA SER A 251 5.78 -24.64 23.32
C SER A 251 6.64 -23.74 22.42
N PRO A 252 7.70 -23.07 22.95
CA PRO A 252 8.52 -22.11 22.20
C PRO A 252 9.08 -22.59 20.85
N ARG A 253 9.38 -23.89 20.70
CA ARG A 253 9.84 -24.49 19.43
C ARG A 253 8.87 -24.30 18.25
N TRP A 254 7.58 -24.15 18.52
CA TRP A 254 6.54 -23.97 17.49
C TRP A 254 6.32 -22.51 17.11
N LEU A 255 6.93 -21.55 17.81
CA LEU A 255 6.74 -20.13 17.56
C LEU A 255 7.39 -19.65 16.27
N ALA A 256 8.34 -20.42 15.73
CA ALA A 256 8.93 -20.15 14.42
C ALA A 256 8.06 -20.65 13.26
N LEU A 257 7.08 -21.54 13.51
CA LEU A 257 6.29 -22.18 12.44
C LEU A 257 5.56 -21.16 11.54
N PRO A 258 4.86 -20.13 12.07
CA PRO A 258 4.21 -19.15 11.20
C PRO A 258 5.20 -18.42 10.30
N ALA A 259 6.39 -18.08 10.83
CA ALA A 259 7.45 -17.42 10.06
C ALA A 259 8.01 -18.33 8.95
N ILE A 260 8.15 -19.64 9.22
CA ILE A 260 8.63 -20.61 8.23
C ILE A 260 7.59 -20.77 7.11
N VAL A 261 6.32 -20.96 7.47
CA VAL A 261 5.24 -21.19 6.49
C VAL A 261 5.00 -19.96 5.63
N LEU A 262 4.77 -18.79 6.25
CA LEU A 262 4.54 -17.56 5.51
C LEU A 262 5.80 -17.04 4.82
N GLY A 263 6.99 -17.30 5.38
CA GLY A 263 8.26 -17.00 4.73
C GLY A 263 8.52 -17.84 3.48
N ALA A 264 8.16 -19.13 3.51
CA ALA A 264 8.23 -19.97 2.32
C ALA A 264 7.24 -19.50 1.24
N TRP A 265 6.03 -19.08 1.65
CA TRP A 265 5.05 -18.49 0.75
C TRP A 265 5.54 -17.17 0.12
N GLN A 266 6.18 -16.32 0.93
CA GLN A 266 6.81 -15.10 0.44
C GLN A 266 7.87 -15.37 -0.64
N VAL A 267 8.65 -16.46 -0.51
CA VAL A 267 9.61 -16.87 -1.52
C VAL A 267 8.92 -17.32 -2.80
N VAL A 268 7.81 -18.07 -2.70
CA VAL A 268 6.97 -18.46 -3.84
C VAL A 268 6.48 -17.22 -4.59
N ASP A 269 6.01 -16.20 -3.87
CA ASP A 269 5.53 -14.94 -4.46
C ASP A 269 6.64 -14.14 -5.15
N ILE A 270 7.76 -13.90 -4.45
CA ILE A 270 8.89 -13.10 -4.98
C ILE A 270 9.48 -13.76 -6.23
N LEU A 271 9.61 -15.08 -6.22
CA LEU A 271 10.12 -15.85 -7.34
C LEU A 271 9.05 -16.14 -8.39
N GLN A 272 7.80 -15.72 -8.16
CA GLN A 272 6.65 -15.90 -9.05
C GLN A 272 6.46 -17.37 -9.48
N LEU A 273 6.58 -18.28 -8.50
CA LEU A 273 6.51 -19.74 -8.73
C LEU A 273 5.07 -20.26 -8.79
N ALA A 274 4.09 -19.47 -8.37
CA ALA A 274 2.67 -19.76 -8.51
C ALA A 274 2.13 -19.25 -9.86
N GLU A 275 0.91 -19.67 -10.23
CA GLU A 275 0.27 -19.26 -11.50
C GLU A 275 -0.01 -17.75 -11.56
N GLY A 276 -0.32 -17.14 -10.42
CA GLY A 276 -0.59 -15.71 -10.28
C GLY A 276 -0.62 -15.25 -8.82
N PRO A 277 -0.84 -13.94 -8.61
CA PRO A 277 -0.82 -13.32 -7.28
C PRO A 277 -1.90 -13.86 -6.33
N ASP A 278 -3.02 -14.35 -6.86
CA ASP A 278 -4.09 -14.93 -6.04
C ASP A 278 -3.61 -16.11 -5.20
N LEU A 279 -2.86 -17.04 -5.83
CA LEU A 279 -2.27 -18.18 -5.14
C LEU A 279 -0.94 -17.83 -4.46
N GLY A 280 -0.16 -16.94 -5.08
CA GLY A 280 1.17 -16.59 -4.59
C GLY A 280 1.15 -15.67 -3.38
N PHE A 281 0.16 -14.79 -3.23
CA PHE A 281 0.11 -13.79 -2.16
C PHE A 281 -1.25 -13.74 -1.46
N HIS A 282 -2.35 -13.51 -2.19
CA HIS A 282 -3.66 -13.26 -1.56
C HIS A 282 -4.12 -14.44 -0.70
N LEU A 283 -3.97 -15.68 -1.19
CA LEU A 283 -4.30 -16.88 -0.45
C LEU A 283 -3.52 -16.98 0.87
N ALA A 284 -2.24 -16.62 0.89
CA ALA A 284 -1.44 -16.62 2.10
C ALA A 284 -1.98 -15.64 3.14
N VAL A 285 -2.37 -14.43 2.72
CA VAL A 285 -2.95 -13.40 3.58
C VAL A 285 -4.32 -13.84 4.12
N VAL A 286 -5.19 -14.39 3.26
CA VAL A 286 -6.51 -14.92 3.67
C VAL A 286 -6.35 -16.06 4.68
N LEU A 287 -5.44 -17.01 4.44
CA LEU A 287 -5.18 -18.11 5.35
C LEU A 287 -4.56 -17.63 6.67
N ALA A 288 -3.69 -16.62 6.64
CA ALA A 288 -3.15 -16.00 7.84
C ALA A 288 -4.26 -15.35 8.68
N MET A 289 -5.18 -14.60 8.04
CA MET A 289 -6.31 -13.99 8.73
C MET A 289 -7.25 -15.06 9.32
N LEU A 290 -7.55 -16.11 8.56
CA LEU A 290 -8.34 -17.24 9.06
C LEU A 290 -7.67 -17.90 10.27
N ALA A 291 -6.36 -18.11 10.24
CA ALA A 291 -5.61 -18.64 11.36
C ALA A 291 -5.69 -17.72 12.59
N ILE A 292 -5.61 -16.40 12.42
CA ILE A 292 -5.77 -15.42 13.50
C ILE A 292 -7.17 -15.53 14.12
N VAL A 293 -8.23 -15.57 13.31
CA VAL A 293 -9.62 -15.72 13.80
C VAL A 293 -9.79 -17.02 14.58
N VAL A 294 -9.28 -18.13 14.05
CA VAL A 294 -9.33 -19.44 14.72
C VAL A 294 -8.57 -19.40 16.04
N LEU A 295 -7.38 -18.78 16.09
CA LEU A 295 -6.60 -18.64 17.31
C LEU A 295 -7.29 -17.76 18.34
N VAL A 296 -7.91 -16.65 17.94
CA VAL A 296 -8.73 -15.81 18.82
C VAL A 296 -9.90 -16.63 19.39
N ALA A 297 -10.59 -17.43 18.57
CA ALA A 297 -11.67 -18.31 19.03
C ALA A 297 -11.17 -19.41 19.99
N ILE A 298 -9.98 -19.97 19.76
CA ILE A 298 -9.34 -20.92 20.68
C ILE A 298 -8.97 -20.23 21.99
N GLN A 299 -8.32 -19.07 21.95
CA GLN A 299 -8.02 -18.26 23.13
C GLN A 299 -9.31 -17.92 23.91
N PHE A 300 -10.42 -17.67 23.21
CA PHE A 300 -11.71 -17.41 23.83
C PHE A 300 -12.24 -18.65 24.55
N ARG A 301 -12.00 -19.87 24.07
CA ARG A 301 -12.36 -21.08 24.82
C ARG A 301 -11.45 -21.28 26.03
N VAL A 302 -10.14 -21.07 25.88
CA VAL A 302 -9.14 -21.34 26.93
C VAL A 302 -9.19 -20.31 28.07
N THR A 303 -9.65 -19.08 27.80
CA THR A 303 -9.75 -18.00 28.81
C THR A 303 -11.05 -18.01 29.63
N ARG A 304 -11.97 -18.97 29.44
CA ARG A 304 -13.30 -18.98 30.10
C ARG A 304 -13.25 -18.90 31.63
N GLY A 305 -12.24 -19.49 32.26
CA GLY A 305 -12.05 -19.44 33.72
C GLY A 305 -11.19 -18.28 34.23
N HIS A 306 -10.77 -17.35 33.35
CA HIS A 306 -9.76 -16.33 33.66
C HIS A 306 -10.24 -14.94 33.22
N PRO A 307 -11.01 -14.21 34.06
CA PRO A 307 -11.64 -12.95 33.68
C PRO A 307 -10.67 -11.86 33.17
N ARG A 308 -9.45 -11.80 33.72
CA ARG A 308 -8.43 -10.84 33.28
C ARG A 308 -7.91 -11.15 31.87
N ASP A 309 -7.52 -12.40 31.63
CA ASP A 309 -7.07 -12.89 30.32
C ASP A 309 -8.18 -12.71 29.27
N ARG A 310 -9.43 -12.94 29.67
CA ARG A 310 -10.62 -12.75 28.85
C ARG A 310 -10.84 -11.30 28.45
N ALA A 311 -10.71 -10.37 29.38
CA ALA A 311 -10.85 -8.94 29.09
C ALA A 311 -9.76 -8.47 28.11
N ALA A 312 -8.52 -8.92 28.30
CA ALA A 312 -7.43 -8.60 27.38
C ALA A 312 -7.67 -9.16 25.96
N LEU A 313 -8.15 -10.41 25.86
CA LEU A 313 -8.52 -11.01 24.57
C LEU A 313 -9.68 -10.28 23.92
N ALA A 314 -10.69 -9.86 24.68
CA ALA A 314 -11.85 -9.18 24.13
C ALA A 314 -11.44 -7.89 23.43
N TRP A 315 -10.60 -7.07 24.06
CA TRP A 315 -10.09 -5.83 23.45
C TRP A 315 -9.14 -6.10 22.28
N LEU A 316 -8.08 -6.88 22.51
CA LEU A 316 -7.06 -7.12 21.50
C LEU A 316 -7.59 -7.95 20.32
N GLY A 317 -8.31 -9.02 20.60
CA GLY A 317 -8.91 -9.89 19.59
C GLY A 317 -9.96 -9.17 18.76
N LEU A 318 -10.82 -8.36 19.39
CA LEU A 318 -11.79 -7.55 18.65
C LEU A 318 -11.11 -6.51 17.78
N ALA A 319 -10.13 -5.77 18.30
CA ALA A 319 -9.40 -4.76 17.52
C ALA A 319 -8.74 -5.37 16.28
N VAL A 320 -8.14 -6.56 16.40
CA VAL A 320 -7.49 -7.25 15.27
C VAL A 320 -8.51 -7.80 14.28
N ILE A 321 -9.58 -8.42 14.75
CA ILE A 321 -10.63 -8.96 13.87
C ILE A 321 -11.33 -7.84 13.12
N VAL A 322 -11.61 -6.72 13.78
CA VAL A 322 -12.25 -5.57 13.14
C VAL A 322 -11.29 -4.88 12.20
N GLY A 323 -10.08 -4.53 12.63
CA GLY A 323 -9.14 -3.79 11.78
C GLY A 323 -8.57 -4.61 10.64
N ALA A 324 -7.69 -5.56 10.96
CA ALA A 324 -7.07 -6.41 9.94
C ALA A 324 -8.11 -7.27 9.18
N GLY A 325 -9.18 -7.70 9.85
CA GLY A 325 -10.25 -8.45 9.17
C GLY A 325 -11.04 -7.58 8.20
N ALA A 326 -11.37 -6.33 8.54
CA ALA A 326 -12.01 -5.43 7.59
C ALA A 326 -11.14 -5.24 6.35
N PHE A 327 -9.85 -4.92 6.50
CA PHE A 327 -8.90 -4.80 5.38
C PHE A 327 -8.90 -6.05 4.49
N VAL A 328 -8.78 -7.24 5.08
CA VAL A 328 -8.77 -8.49 4.30
C VAL A 328 -10.10 -8.71 3.59
N THR A 329 -11.24 -8.41 4.23
CA THR A 329 -12.56 -8.63 3.61
C THR A 329 -12.94 -7.59 2.55
N THR A 330 -12.38 -6.38 2.60
CA THR A 330 -12.72 -5.29 1.68
C THR A 330 -11.73 -5.14 0.53
N VAL A 331 -10.49 -5.61 0.68
CA VAL A 331 -9.43 -5.50 -0.34
C VAL A 331 -8.96 -6.88 -0.80
N ILE A 332 -8.35 -7.65 0.10
CA ILE A 332 -7.61 -8.86 -0.28
C ILE A 332 -8.52 -10.00 -0.77
N ALA A 333 -9.58 -10.31 -0.03
CA ALA A 333 -10.49 -11.40 -0.38
C ALA A 333 -11.26 -11.12 -1.69
N PRO A 334 -11.76 -9.90 -1.94
CA PRO A 334 -12.34 -9.57 -3.25
C PRO A 334 -11.37 -9.73 -4.42
N HIS A 335 -10.09 -9.38 -4.25
CA HIS A 335 -9.06 -9.65 -5.27
C HIS A 335 -8.84 -11.14 -5.49
N ALA A 336 -8.71 -11.93 -4.42
CA ALA A 336 -8.60 -13.39 -4.50
C ALA A 336 -9.79 -14.09 -5.18
N LEU A 337 -10.95 -13.42 -5.23
CA LEU A 337 -12.17 -13.90 -5.89
C LEU A 337 -12.37 -13.32 -7.31
N GLY A 338 -11.46 -12.47 -7.78
CA GLY A 338 -11.55 -11.82 -9.10
C GLY A 338 -12.60 -10.71 -9.22
N ILE A 339 -13.09 -10.17 -8.09
CA ILE A 339 -14.17 -9.16 -8.05
C ILE A 339 -13.60 -7.72 -7.99
N GLY A 340 -12.35 -7.57 -7.52
CA GLY A 340 -11.71 -6.28 -7.27
C GLY A 340 -12.08 -5.69 -5.90
N ALA A 341 -11.21 -4.84 -5.34
CA ALA A 341 -11.43 -4.25 -4.02
C ALA A 341 -12.69 -3.36 -3.95
N PHE A 342 -13.34 -3.35 -2.79
CA PHE A 342 -14.50 -2.50 -2.51
C PHE A 342 -14.13 -1.11 -2.00
N VAL A 343 -12.92 -0.95 -1.46
CA VAL A 343 -12.38 0.28 -0.91
C VAL A 343 -10.98 0.48 -1.50
N SER A 344 -10.57 1.73 -1.73
CA SER A 344 -9.19 2.00 -2.15
C SER A 344 -8.21 1.44 -1.11
N GLN A 345 -7.06 0.94 -1.56
CA GLN A 345 -6.10 0.37 -0.63
C GLN A 345 -5.60 1.44 0.34
N GLY A 346 -5.38 2.66 -0.17
CA GLY A 346 -4.89 3.76 0.65
C GLY A 346 -5.81 4.11 1.83
N GLU A 347 -7.12 3.99 1.66
CA GLU A 347 -8.11 4.18 2.73
C GLU A 347 -8.25 2.94 3.61
N ALA A 348 -8.14 1.74 3.04
CA ALA A 348 -8.30 0.48 3.77
C ALA A 348 -7.26 0.30 4.88
N PHE A 349 -6.05 0.87 4.75
CA PHE A 349 -5.04 0.87 5.82
C PHE A 349 -5.50 1.54 7.12
N LEU A 350 -6.59 2.31 7.12
CA LEU A 350 -7.14 2.91 8.34
C LEU A 350 -7.82 1.92 9.28
N PHE A 351 -8.24 0.74 8.78
CA PHE A 351 -8.92 -0.28 9.57
C PHE A 351 -8.01 -0.89 10.65
#